data_AF-A0ABD0RE08-F1
#
_entry.id   AF-A0ABD0RE08-F1
#
_cell.length_a   1.000
_cell.length_b   1.000
_cell.length_c   1.000
_cell.angle_alpha   90.00
_cell.angle_beta   90.00
_cell.angle_gamma   90.00
#
_symmetry.space_group_name_H-M   'P 1'
#
loop_
_entity.id
_entity.type
_entity.pdbx_description
1 polymer ?
#
loop_
_entity_poly.entity_id
_entity_poly.type
_entity_poly.pdbx_seq_one_letter_code
_entity_poly.pdbx_strand_id
1 'polypeptide(L)'
;LGHVALYFTYSAMEEEIERNKEHPHFAALYFPHELHRRDALARDLRYFYGEDWQNQISMSAATQRYVERIHQIGQDEPALLVAHAYTRYMGDLSGGQVLRKVAQRAMKLPPTGEGLNFYEFDNVHSAKAFKQLYRSRMNELELDTHIKEKVVEEAVLAFQFNME
;
A
#
# COMPACT_ATOMS: atom_id res chain seq x y z
N LEU A 1 12.03 10.75 -3.51
CA LEU A 1 11.96 10.20 -4.89
C LEU A 1 11.13 8.92 -4.97
N GLY A 2 11.38 7.85 -4.20
CA GLY A 2 10.43 6.71 -4.08
C GLY A 2 9.44 6.84 -2.92
N HIS A 3 9.94 7.10 -1.70
CA HIS A 3 9.13 7.21 -0.47
C HIS A 3 8.04 8.30 -0.54
N VAL A 4 8.25 9.38 -1.30
CA VAL A 4 7.26 10.46 -1.47
C VAL A 4 6.04 9.95 -2.24
N ALA A 5 6.26 9.28 -3.38
CA ALA A 5 5.17 8.70 -4.16
C ALA A 5 4.41 7.65 -3.34
N LEU A 6 5.15 6.76 -2.66
CA LEU A 6 4.57 5.78 -1.75
C LEU A 6 3.75 6.44 -0.65
N TYR A 7 4.25 7.50 0.00
CA TYR A 7 3.51 8.19 1.06
C TYR A 7 2.14 8.67 0.57
N PHE A 8 2.08 9.34 -0.58
CA PHE A 8 0.79 9.80 -1.13
C PHE A 8 -0.11 8.64 -1.55
N THR A 9 0.42 7.63 -2.25
CA THR A 9 -0.37 6.46 -2.69
C THR A 9 -0.94 5.67 -1.51
N TYR A 10 -0.15 5.38 -0.48
CA TYR A 10 -0.63 4.66 0.71
C TYR A 10 -1.53 5.55 1.56
N SER A 11 -1.30 6.86 1.63
CA SER A 11 -2.22 7.77 2.33
C SER A 11 -3.61 7.72 1.71
N ALA A 12 -3.71 7.82 0.38
CA ALA A 12 -4.97 7.74 -0.33
C ALA A 12 -5.62 6.36 -0.16
N MET A 13 -4.84 5.29 -0.33
CA MET A 13 -5.34 3.92 -0.19
C MET A 13 -5.85 3.65 1.23
N GLU A 14 -5.11 4.04 2.25
CA GLU A 14 -5.47 3.83 3.66
C GLU A 14 -6.62 4.72 4.10
N GLU A 15 -6.77 5.92 3.53
CA GLU A 15 -7.96 6.75 3.71
C GLU A 15 -9.22 6.06 3.17
N GLU A 16 -9.15 5.52 1.95
CA GLU A 16 -10.29 4.83 1.35
C GLU A 16 -10.55 3.46 2.00
N ILE A 17 -9.53 2.80 2.54
CA ILE A 17 -9.68 1.61 3.38
C ILE A 17 -10.44 1.96 4.66
N GLU A 18 -10.08 3.05 5.35
CA GLU A 18 -10.79 3.49 6.55
C GLU A 18 -12.25 3.88 6.24
N ARG A 19 -12.50 4.54 5.10
CA ARG A 19 -13.86 4.86 4.64
C ARG A 19 -14.70 3.60 4.45
N ASN A 20 -14.10 2.54 3.92
CA ASN A 20 -14.80 1.31 3.51
C ASN A 20 -14.59 0.12 4.46
N LYS A 21 -14.09 0.35 5.68
CA LYS A 21 -13.72 -0.73 6.62
C LYS A 21 -14.87 -1.64 7.04
N GLU A 22 -16.10 -1.14 6.98
CA GLU A 22 -17.32 -1.92 7.27
C GLU A 22 -18.04 -2.37 5.99
N HIS A 23 -17.56 -1.99 4.81
CA HIS A 23 -18.19 -2.33 3.54
C HIS A 23 -18.08 -3.85 3.29
N PRO A 24 -19.18 -4.57 2.99
CA PRO A 24 -19.17 -6.04 2.86
C PRO A 24 -18.14 -6.58 1.86
N HIS A 25 -17.89 -5.85 0.77
CA HIS A 25 -16.93 -6.24 -0.26
C HIS A 25 -15.46 -5.93 0.09
N PHE A 26 -15.16 -5.35 1.26
CA PHE A 26 -13.79 -5.04 1.68
C PHE A 26 -13.46 -5.44 3.12
N ALA A 27 -14.43 -5.41 4.04
CA ALA A 27 -14.22 -5.55 5.49
C ALA A 27 -13.36 -6.76 5.91
N ALA A 28 -13.44 -7.88 5.19
CA ALA A 28 -12.62 -9.07 5.45
C ALA A 28 -11.10 -8.83 5.29
N LEU A 29 -10.70 -7.77 4.60
CA LEU A 29 -9.32 -7.38 4.32
C LEU A 29 -8.84 -6.20 5.19
N TYR A 30 -9.63 -5.78 6.17
CA TYR A 30 -9.27 -4.68 7.07
C TYR A 30 -8.24 -5.13 8.12
N PHE A 31 -6.96 -4.92 7.82
CA PHE A 31 -5.81 -5.26 8.68
C PHE A 31 -4.92 -4.03 8.94
N PRO A 32 -5.44 -2.98 9.61
CA PRO A 32 -4.73 -1.71 9.74
C PRO A 32 -3.43 -1.85 10.55
N HIS A 33 -3.46 -2.62 11.63
CA HIS A 33 -2.31 -2.79 12.51
C HIS A 33 -1.16 -3.54 11.83
N GLU A 34 -1.50 -4.50 10.97
CA GLU A 34 -0.53 -5.33 10.27
C GLU A 34 -0.01 -4.68 9.00
N LEU A 35 -0.86 -3.98 8.25
CA LEU A 35 -0.56 -3.59 6.88
C LEU A 35 -0.37 -2.10 6.65
N HIS A 36 -1.01 -1.20 7.41
CA HIS A 36 -0.93 0.24 7.10
C HIS A 36 0.52 0.74 7.18
N ARG A 37 0.93 1.49 6.17
CA ARG A 37 2.28 1.97 5.91
C ARG A 37 2.40 3.49 6.00
N ARG A 38 1.31 4.27 5.97
CA ARG A 38 1.38 5.75 5.97
C ARG A 38 2.27 6.28 7.09
N ASP A 39 2.11 5.79 8.31
CA ASP A 39 2.86 6.29 9.47
C ASP A 39 4.33 5.87 9.42
N ALA A 40 4.63 4.67 8.88
CA ALA A 40 6.00 4.23 8.62
C ALA A 40 6.67 5.12 7.56
N LEU A 41 5.95 5.42 6.47
CA LEU A 41 6.41 6.32 5.41
C LEU A 41 6.62 7.75 5.91
N ALA A 42 5.74 8.26 6.79
CA ALA A 42 5.93 9.56 7.41
C ALA A 42 7.20 9.62 8.27
N ARG A 43 7.51 8.56 9.02
CA ARG A 43 8.78 8.44 9.77
C ARG A 43 10.00 8.44 8.84
N ASP A 44 9.92 7.70 7.73
CA ASP A 44 10.99 7.68 6.73
C ASP A 44 11.18 9.06 6.08
N LEU A 45 10.10 9.75 5.73
CA LEU A 45 10.17 11.10 5.17
C LEU A 45 10.74 12.12 6.17
N ARG A 46 10.36 12.05 7.45
CA ARG A 46 10.98 12.88 8.50
C ARG A 46 12.48 12.61 8.60
N TYR A 47 12.92 11.35 8.50
CA TYR A 47 14.34 11.02 8.49
C TYR A 47 15.07 11.64 7.28
N PHE A 48 14.47 11.62 6.09
CA PHE A 48 15.11 12.12 4.87
C PHE A 48 15.08 13.65 4.69
N TYR A 49 14.03 14.32 5.15
CA TYR A 49 13.77 15.73 4.87
C TYR A 49 13.71 16.60 6.14
N GLY A 50 13.82 16.00 7.34
CA GLY A 50 13.72 16.69 8.62
C GLY A 50 12.28 16.91 9.09
N GLU A 51 12.09 17.67 10.18
CA GLU A 51 10.76 17.90 10.76
C GLU A 51 9.77 18.58 9.80
N ASP A 52 10.28 19.44 8.92
CA ASP A 52 9.49 20.19 7.94
C ASP A 52 9.29 19.43 6.61
N TRP A 53 9.37 18.10 6.64
CA TRP A 53 9.30 17.27 5.42
C TRP A 53 8.01 17.48 4.62
N GLN A 54 6.89 17.76 5.30
CA GLN A 54 5.58 17.93 4.66
C GLN A 54 5.57 19.09 3.66
N ASN A 55 6.29 20.18 3.95
CA ASN A 55 6.39 21.34 3.08
C ASN A 55 7.44 21.18 1.97
N GLN A 56 8.24 20.11 2.01
CA GLN A 56 9.31 19.84 1.04
C GLN A 56 8.94 18.79 -0.01
N ILE A 57 7.83 18.08 0.18
CA ILE A 57 7.39 17.02 -0.72
C ILE A 57 6.23 17.49 -1.59
N SER A 58 6.17 16.98 -2.81
CA SER A 58 5.06 17.22 -3.73
C SER A 58 4.75 15.96 -4.52
N MET A 59 3.50 15.80 -4.94
CA MET A 59 3.10 14.72 -5.83
C MET A 59 3.66 14.95 -7.23
N SER A 60 4.17 13.89 -7.87
CA SER A 60 4.39 13.90 -9.31
C SER A 60 3.05 13.74 -10.03
N ALA A 61 3.00 14.10 -11.32
CA ALA A 61 1.79 13.90 -12.12
C ALA A 61 1.37 12.42 -12.20
N ALA A 62 2.32 11.48 -12.19
CA ALA A 62 2.01 10.04 -12.17
C ALA A 62 1.42 9.60 -10.83
N THR A 63 2.01 10.02 -9.71
CA THR A 63 1.48 9.75 -8.37
C THR A 63 0.08 10.34 -8.21
N GLN A 64 -0.14 11.56 -8.72
CA GLN A 64 -1.44 12.21 -8.67
C GLN A 64 -2.51 11.40 -9.39
N ARG A 65 -2.27 10.93 -10.63
CA ARG A 65 -3.22 10.07 -11.34
C ARG A 65 -3.56 8.81 -10.56
N TYR A 66 -2.57 8.20 -9.92
CA TYR A 66 -2.79 6.98 -9.15
C TYR A 66 -3.64 7.27 -7.90
N VAL A 67 -3.32 8.34 -7.16
CA VAL A 67 -4.09 8.81 -6.01
C VAL A 67 -5.54 9.12 -6.41
N GLU A 68 -5.75 9.82 -7.53
CA GLU A 68 -7.07 10.14 -8.06
C GLU A 68 -7.88 8.86 -8.36
N ARG A 69 -7.27 7.85 -8.98
CA ARG A 69 -7.95 6.56 -9.23
C ARG A 69 -8.34 5.86 -7.94
N ILE A 70 -7.45 5.85 -6.93
CA ILE A 70 -7.72 5.23 -5.63
C ILE A 70 -8.90 5.92 -4.94
N HIS A 71 -8.96 7.26 -4.94
CA HIS A 71 -10.10 7.97 -4.37
C HIS A 71 -11.39 7.71 -5.16
N GLN A 72 -11.33 7.71 -6.49
CA GLN A 72 -12.47 7.40 -7.34
C GLN A 72 -13.06 6.03 -7.01
N ILE A 73 -12.26 4.96 -7.01
CA ILE A 73 -12.77 3.61 -6.73
C ILE A 73 -13.16 3.42 -5.27
N GLY A 74 -12.47 4.07 -4.32
CA GLY A 74 -12.84 4.05 -2.91
C GLY A 74 -14.22 4.69 -2.63
N GLN A 75 -14.61 5.67 -3.44
CA GLN A 75 -15.90 6.37 -3.30
C GLN A 75 -17.01 5.71 -4.13
N ASP A 76 -16.71 5.35 -5.38
CA ASP A 76 -17.73 4.95 -6.35
C ASP A 76 -17.87 3.43 -6.50
N GLU A 77 -16.77 2.67 -6.35
CA GLU A 77 -16.75 1.20 -6.55
C GLU A 77 -15.88 0.47 -5.50
N PRO A 78 -16.24 0.48 -4.19
CA PRO A 78 -15.39 -0.02 -3.10
C PRO A 78 -14.90 -1.46 -3.23
N ALA A 79 -15.63 -2.31 -3.98
CA ALA A 79 -15.20 -3.68 -4.26
C ALA A 79 -13.86 -3.76 -5.01
N LEU A 80 -13.54 -2.74 -5.81
CA LEU A 80 -12.30 -2.68 -6.58
C LEU A 80 -11.10 -2.25 -5.73
N LEU A 81 -11.32 -1.71 -4.53
CA LEU A 81 -10.25 -1.34 -3.59
C LEU A 81 -9.39 -2.55 -3.20
N VAL A 82 -9.97 -3.75 -3.21
CA VAL A 82 -9.28 -5.04 -3.02
C VAL A 82 -8.10 -5.18 -3.97
N ALA A 83 -8.24 -4.73 -5.22
CA ALA A 83 -7.21 -4.85 -6.25
C ALA A 83 -5.95 -4.05 -5.90
N HIS A 84 -6.11 -2.81 -5.42
CA HIS A 84 -5.00 -1.95 -5.02
C HIS A 84 -4.34 -2.45 -3.73
N ALA A 85 -5.14 -2.77 -2.71
CA ALA A 85 -4.64 -3.31 -1.44
C ALA A 85 -3.86 -4.61 -1.66
N TYR A 86 -4.39 -5.53 -2.48
CA TYR A 86 -3.68 -6.76 -2.85
C TYR A 86 -2.36 -6.46 -3.55
N THR A 87 -2.39 -5.63 -4.61
CA THR A 87 -1.20 -5.33 -5.43
C THR A 87 -0.08 -4.72 -4.59
N ARG A 88 -0.40 -3.78 -3.71
CA ARG A 88 0.56 -3.10 -2.85
C ARG A 88 1.05 -4.00 -1.70
N TYR A 89 0.15 -4.40 -0.79
CA TYR A 89 0.54 -5.10 0.43
C TYR A 89 1.15 -6.49 0.16
N MET A 90 0.62 -7.25 -0.81
CA MET A 90 1.20 -8.57 -1.12
C MET A 90 2.54 -8.46 -1.83
N GLY A 91 2.74 -7.38 -2.60
CA GLY A 91 4.03 -7.00 -3.16
C GLY A 91 5.05 -6.72 -2.06
N ASP A 92 4.69 -5.90 -1.09
CA ASP A 92 5.57 -5.53 0.03
C ASP A 92 5.98 -6.74 0.87
N LEU A 93 5.02 -7.63 1.20
CA LEU A 93 5.26 -8.87 1.93
C LEU A 93 6.00 -9.96 1.12
N SER A 94 6.26 -9.73 -0.17
CA SER A 94 6.97 -10.67 -1.04
C SER A 94 8.37 -10.19 -1.38
N GLY A 95 8.50 -8.98 -1.94
CA GLY A 95 9.77 -8.40 -2.37
C GLY A 95 10.37 -7.40 -1.39
N GLY A 96 9.60 -6.94 -0.39
CA GLY A 96 9.99 -5.82 0.48
C GLY A 96 11.31 -6.04 1.21
N GLN A 97 11.60 -7.26 1.66
CA GLN A 97 12.88 -7.55 2.33
C GLN A 97 14.09 -7.50 1.40
N VAL A 98 13.91 -7.84 0.12
CA VAL A 98 14.97 -7.67 -0.89
C VAL A 98 15.16 -6.19 -1.18
N LEU A 99 14.06 -5.46 -1.42
CA LEU A 99 14.09 -4.02 -1.67
C LEU A 99 14.67 -3.23 -0.50
N ARG A 100 14.37 -3.62 0.75
CA ARG A 100 14.97 -3.05 1.97
C ARG A 100 16.49 -3.13 1.95
N LYS A 101 17.05 -4.31 1.63
CA LYS A 101 18.50 -4.50 1.54
C LYS A 101 19.12 -3.69 0.41
N VAL A 102 18.43 -3.58 -0.72
CA VAL A 102 18.87 -2.74 -1.85
C VAL A 102 18.86 -1.27 -1.47
N ALA A 103 17.77 -0.76 -0.89
CA ALA A 103 17.64 0.61 -0.43
C ALA A 103 18.70 0.96 0.63
N GLN A 104 18.89 0.09 1.62
CA GLN A 104 19.90 0.27 2.67
C GLN A 104 21.31 0.47 2.08
N ARG A 105 21.69 -0.37 1.11
CA ARG A 105 23.00 -0.29 0.45
C ARG A 105 23.12 0.93 -0.46
N ALA A 106 22.14 1.16 -1.32
CA ALA A 106 22.17 2.23 -2.31
C ALA A 106 22.18 3.62 -1.65
N MET A 107 21.46 3.78 -0.54
CA MET A 107 21.32 5.03 0.19
C MET A 107 22.28 5.14 1.39
N LYS A 108 23.15 4.15 1.61
CA LYS A 108 24.12 4.09 2.72
C LYS A 108 23.46 4.29 4.09
N LEU A 109 22.31 3.68 4.30
CA LEU A 109 21.51 3.83 5.53
C LEU A 109 22.10 3.00 6.69
N PRO A 110 21.91 3.46 7.94
CA PRO A 110 22.43 2.78 9.10
C PRO A 110 21.80 1.39 9.28
N PRO A 111 22.47 0.48 10.01
CA PRO A 111 21.92 -0.83 10.35
C PRO A 111 20.76 -0.76 11.34
N THR A 112 20.52 0.41 11.96
CA THR A 112 19.42 0.68 12.90
C THR A 112 18.04 0.59 12.25
N GLY A 113 17.94 0.71 10.92
CA GLY A 113 16.68 0.65 10.17
C GLY A 113 16.01 2.02 9.95
N GLU A 114 16.61 3.11 10.41
CA GLU A 114 16.13 4.46 10.16
C GLU A 114 16.09 4.77 8.65
N GLY A 115 14.99 5.36 8.18
CA GLY A 115 14.73 5.59 6.76
C GLY A 115 14.27 4.36 5.97
N LEU A 116 13.98 3.24 6.65
CA LEU A 116 13.49 1.99 6.05
C LEU A 116 12.24 1.42 6.76
N ASN A 117 11.54 2.23 7.56
CA ASN A 117 10.38 1.79 8.35
C ASN A 117 9.26 1.23 7.46
N PHE A 118 9.09 1.73 6.24
CA PHE A 118 8.13 1.20 5.26
C PHE A 118 8.23 -0.32 5.07
N TYR A 119 9.45 -0.86 5.12
CA TYR A 119 9.71 -2.29 4.90
C TYR A 119 9.58 -3.16 6.17
N GLU A 120 9.34 -2.56 7.33
CA GLU A 120 9.21 -3.24 8.62
C GLU A 120 7.74 -3.50 8.94
N PHE A 121 7.38 -4.77 9.13
CA PHE A 121 6.01 -5.20 9.45
C PHE A 121 5.98 -5.84 10.85
N ASP A 122 6.06 -5.01 11.89
CA ASP A 122 6.23 -5.46 13.28
C ASP A 122 5.11 -6.40 13.76
N ASN A 123 3.89 -6.20 13.24
CA ASN A 123 2.71 -7.01 13.57
C ASN A 123 2.51 -8.21 12.63
N VAL A 124 3.47 -8.51 11.75
CA VAL A 124 3.45 -9.67 10.84
C VAL A 124 4.64 -10.59 11.13
N HIS A 125 4.45 -11.58 12.01
CA HIS A 125 5.50 -12.52 12.39
C HIS A 125 5.97 -13.45 11.26
N SER A 126 5.07 -13.80 10.33
CA SER A 126 5.39 -14.64 9.18
C SER A 126 4.69 -14.12 7.94
N ALA A 127 5.47 -13.48 7.06
CA ALA A 127 4.96 -12.99 5.78
C ALA A 127 4.31 -14.09 4.93
N LYS A 128 4.83 -15.33 5.01
CA LYS A 128 4.24 -16.47 4.30
C LYS A 128 2.84 -16.80 4.85
N ALA A 129 2.70 -16.94 6.16
CA ALA A 129 1.42 -17.27 6.79
C ALA A 129 0.40 -16.13 6.61
N PHE A 130 0.84 -14.88 6.75
CA PHE A 130 -0.03 -13.73 6.59
C PHE A 130 -0.56 -13.59 5.15
N LYS A 131 0.29 -13.83 4.14
CA LYS A 131 -0.17 -13.87 2.74
C LYS A 131 -1.13 -15.03 2.44
N GLN A 132 -1.07 -16.13 3.18
CA GLN A 132 -2.07 -17.21 3.06
C GLN A 132 -3.39 -16.80 3.71
N LEU A 133 -3.33 -16.20 4.90
CA LEU A 133 -4.50 -15.63 5.58
C LEU A 133 -5.20 -14.59 4.70
N TYR A 134 -4.45 -13.61 4.17
CA TYR A 134 -4.99 -12.54 3.33
C TYR A 134 -5.71 -13.10 2.10
N ARG A 135 -5.13 -14.09 1.42
CA ARG A 135 -5.79 -14.77 0.29
C ARG A 135 -7.04 -15.53 0.72
N SER A 136 -7.03 -16.17 1.89
CA SER A 136 -8.22 -16.83 2.44
C SER A 136 -9.35 -15.83 2.67
N ARG A 137 -9.05 -14.67 3.28
CA ARG A 137 -10.03 -13.59 3.49
C ARG A 137 -10.56 -13.01 2.20
N MET A 138 -9.71 -12.86 1.19
CA MET A 138 -10.14 -12.41 -0.13
C MET A 138 -11.12 -13.39 -0.79
N ASN A 139 -10.96 -14.70 -0.56
CA ASN A 139 -11.88 -15.72 -1.04
C ASN A 139 -13.23 -15.74 -0.29
N GLU A 140 -13.32 -15.13 0.89
CA GLU A 140 -14.57 -14.98 1.65
C GLU A 140 -15.44 -13.85 1.12
N LEU A 141 -14.91 -12.98 0.25
CA LEU A 141 -15.67 -11.90 -0.37
C LEU A 141 -16.69 -12.47 -1.35
N GLU A 142 -17.97 -12.27 -1.05
CA GLU A 142 -19.09 -12.63 -1.92
C GLU A 142 -19.20 -11.64 -3.08
N LEU A 143 -18.36 -11.84 -4.11
CA LEU A 143 -18.37 -11.06 -5.34
C LEU A 143 -18.99 -11.88 -6.48
N ASP A 144 -19.88 -11.25 -7.24
CA ASP A 144 -20.38 -11.81 -8.49
C ASP A 144 -19.26 -11.89 -9.55
N THR A 145 -19.52 -12.63 -10.63
CA THR A 145 -18.53 -12.85 -11.71
C THR A 145 -18.10 -11.54 -12.37
N HIS A 146 -19.02 -10.60 -12.57
CA HIS A 146 -18.75 -9.32 -13.23
C HIS A 146 -17.81 -8.44 -12.38
N ILE A 147 -18.05 -8.38 -11.07
CA ILE A 147 -17.17 -7.67 -10.14
C ILE A 147 -15.80 -8.33 -10.07
N LYS A 148 -15.73 -9.67 -10.09
CA LYS A 148 -14.44 -10.39 -10.10
C LYS A 148 -13.60 -10.04 -11.33
N GLU A 149 -14.22 -9.97 -12.51
CA GLU A 149 -13.54 -9.56 -13.74
C GLU A 149 -12.99 -8.13 -13.61
N LYS A 150 -13.82 -7.18 -13.14
CA LYS A 150 -13.37 -5.81 -12.86
C LYS A 150 -12.23 -5.74 -11.84
N VAL A 151 -12.24 -6.56 -10.78
CA VAL A 151 -11.15 -6.59 -9.79
C VAL A 151 -9.84 -7.03 -10.43
N VAL A 152 -9.88 -8.01 -11.36
CA VAL A 152 -8.69 -8.46 -12.08
C VAL A 152 -8.18 -7.38 -13.03
N GLU A 153 -9.06 -6.71 -13.77
CA GLU A 153 -8.72 -5.58 -14.63
C GLU A 153 -8.10 -4.42 -13.83
N GLU A 154 -8.70 -4.09 -12.68
CA GLU A 154 -8.19 -3.05 -11.79
C GLU A 154 -6.83 -3.43 -11.20
N ALA A 155 -6.59 -4.72 -10.91
CA ALA A 155 -5.29 -5.15 -10.43
C ALA A 155 -4.21 -4.95 -11.50
N VAL A 156 -4.52 -5.21 -12.77
CA VAL A 156 -3.60 -4.92 -13.88
C VAL A 156 -3.33 -3.41 -13.98
N LEU A 157 -4.37 -2.58 -13.85
CA LEU A 157 -4.21 -1.13 -13.85
C LEU A 157 -3.38 -0.64 -12.65
N ALA A 158 -3.60 -1.19 -11.45
CA ALA A 158 -2.78 -0.93 -10.27
C ALA A 158 -1.31 -1.27 -10.52
N PHE A 159 -1.01 -2.39 -11.19
CA PHE A 159 0.36 -2.72 -11.61
C PHE A 159 0.94 -1.70 -12.59
N GLN A 160 0.16 -1.21 -13.55
CA GLN A 160 0.60 -0.20 -14.52
C GLN A 160 0.98 1.11 -13.83
N PHE A 161 0.16 1.61 -12.89
CA PHE A 161 0.50 2.81 -12.12
C PHE A 161 1.81 2.68 -11.34
N ASN A 162 2.19 1.47 -10.92
CA ASN A 162 3.46 1.24 -10.23
C ASN A 162 4.69 1.22 -11.16
N MET A 163 4.49 1.14 -12.48
CA MET A 163 5.56 1.12 -13.48
C MET A 163 5.81 2.49 -14.14
N GLU A 164 4.89 3.45 -13.97
CA GLU A 164 5.02 4.84 -14.45
C GLU A 164 6.02 5.66 -13.61
#